data_AF-A0A5Z8DF22-F1
#
_entry.id   AF-A0A5Z8DF22-F1
#
_cell.length_a   1.000
_cell.length_b   1.000
_cell.length_c   1.000
_cell.angle_alpha   90.00
_cell.angle_beta   90.00
_cell.angle_gamma   90.00
#
_symmetry.space_group_name_H-M   'P 1'
#
loop_
_entity.id
_entity.type
_entity.pdbx_description
1 polymer ?
#
loop_
_entity_poly.entity_id
_entity_poly.type
_entity_poly.pdbx_seq_one_letter_code
_entity_poly.pdbx_strand_id
1 'polypeptide(L)'
;MLWSPNDAPEGIKPEWPYLFKLSRDAYPDQYWMETVAYIVGDVMGVPVPKALPARRMMENGEYEYGALLEWFYDQSSQLFVHASDFFHVLISDFDDSSGRHHNLVDLRLICRAFSIRGLISPDWIQWLYDMLLFDALIGNSDRHQENWGFVFVPESAPGITPPKVKGYLAPYFDNGTSLGHERYVERIRGWNHQNVDEYIQRGCHHLRKNRADTHERLGHISSIQDLALDEQSKAYLARRLEFDFQELVDKIDSLCEISSDVPFTRERADWTIRLLRRRYLRLSLILNMRTINRIMEPTRLLLTWQPPTGGTRYVVGQIDRQQGDNYVFTYHFQSEDYAKAQEKGFAGHPAFSLKSEEHTNNVLDPFVRRLPPRKRKDFAEYLAQHLLPHPFEGSDFALLGYTGAKSPGDGFCLVPDPEILNSEGELLFEVAGTRYQEGLDLSKVMVGDLVKLVPEEDNPVDPHAIAVVHESGKLGYINKVLCKKLKQKIAKHKISAFVAKKNGTPERPLVYLLVECRS
;
A
#
# COMPACT_ATOMS: atom_id res chain seq x y z
N MET A 1 -24.18 -5.43 31.17
CA MET A 1 -23.50 -4.12 31.23
C MET A 1 -23.20 -3.77 32.67
N LEU A 2 -22.11 -3.04 32.87
CA LEU A 2 -21.71 -2.44 34.15
C LEU A 2 -22.02 -0.94 34.10
N TRP A 3 -22.35 -0.33 35.22
CA TRP A 3 -22.52 1.12 35.34
C TRP A 3 -21.41 1.67 36.21
N SER A 4 -20.73 2.72 35.73
CA SER A 4 -19.74 3.42 36.53
C SER A 4 -20.39 4.22 37.67
N PRO A 5 -19.68 4.43 38.79
CA PRO A 5 -20.20 5.23 39.89
C PRO A 5 -20.25 6.72 39.51
N ASN A 6 -20.92 7.52 40.34
CA ASN A 6 -20.97 8.97 40.18
C ASN A 6 -19.59 9.62 40.42
N ASP A 7 -18.79 9.09 41.35
CA ASP A 7 -17.39 9.49 41.58
C ASP A 7 -16.40 8.67 40.76
N ALA A 8 -16.67 8.50 39.47
CA ALA A 8 -15.84 7.70 38.58
C ALA A 8 -14.38 8.19 38.55
N PRO A 9 -13.40 7.26 38.48
CA PRO A 9 -11.99 7.60 38.39
C PRO A 9 -11.66 8.32 37.07
N GLU A 10 -10.51 8.99 37.03
CA GLU A 10 -10.07 9.74 35.85
C GLU A 10 -10.08 8.87 34.59
N GLY A 11 -10.65 9.41 33.51
CA GLY A 11 -10.79 8.71 32.25
C GLY A 11 -11.98 7.75 32.16
N ILE A 12 -12.78 7.57 33.21
CA ILE A 12 -14.07 6.88 33.18
C ILE A 12 -15.19 7.91 33.28
N LYS A 13 -16.20 7.79 32.40
CA LYS A 13 -17.39 8.64 32.46
C LYS A 13 -18.21 8.26 33.70
N PRO A 14 -18.63 9.21 34.54
CA PRO A 14 -19.51 8.92 35.68
C PRO A 14 -20.92 8.55 35.20
N GLU A 15 -21.59 7.69 35.97
CA GLU A 15 -22.97 7.24 35.72
C GLU A 15 -23.22 6.77 34.27
N TRP A 16 -22.23 6.07 33.69
CA TRP A 16 -22.23 5.67 32.28
C TRP A 16 -22.13 4.16 32.12
N PRO A 17 -22.79 3.56 31.12
CA PRO A 17 -22.68 2.14 30.87
C PRO A 17 -21.34 1.74 30.23
N TYR A 18 -20.85 0.57 30.64
CA TYR A 18 -19.67 -0.10 30.11
C TYR A 18 -19.95 -1.58 29.85
N LEU A 19 -19.30 -2.15 28.84
CA LEU A 19 -19.31 -3.58 28.55
C LEU A 19 -18.00 -4.21 29.01
N PHE A 20 -18.06 -5.20 29.91
CA PHE A 20 -16.91 -6.00 30.28
C PHE A 20 -16.83 -7.22 29.35
N LYS A 21 -15.87 -7.22 28.42
CA LYS A 21 -15.69 -8.24 27.40
C LYS A 21 -14.60 -9.22 27.80
N LEU A 22 -14.98 -10.49 27.86
CA LEU A 22 -14.07 -11.61 28.12
C LEU A 22 -13.44 -12.12 26.83
N SER A 23 -12.27 -12.74 26.98
CA SER A 23 -11.65 -13.55 25.94
C SER A 23 -12.40 -14.86 25.72
N ARG A 24 -12.20 -15.46 24.55
CA ARG A 24 -12.53 -16.88 24.34
C ARG A 24 -11.49 -17.75 25.05
N ASP A 25 -11.92 -18.89 25.59
CA ASP A 25 -11.02 -19.83 26.28
C ASP A 25 -9.81 -20.27 25.43
N ALA A 26 -10.01 -20.41 24.11
CA ALA A 26 -8.95 -20.76 23.19
C ALA A 26 -7.89 -19.65 23.01
N TYR A 27 -8.23 -18.40 23.31
CA TYR A 27 -7.38 -17.21 23.10
C TYR A 27 -7.45 -16.30 24.34
N PRO A 28 -6.85 -16.69 25.49
CA PRO A 28 -7.02 -15.98 26.76
C PRO A 28 -6.62 -14.50 26.73
N ASP A 29 -5.65 -14.14 25.89
CA ASP A 29 -5.15 -12.78 25.71
C ASP A 29 -5.93 -11.95 24.67
N GLN A 30 -7.01 -12.50 24.10
CA GLN A 30 -7.79 -11.84 23.04
C GLN A 30 -8.36 -10.48 23.45
N TYR A 31 -8.78 -10.30 24.71
CA TYR A 31 -9.35 -9.03 25.17
C TYR A 31 -8.38 -7.84 25.01
N TRP A 32 -7.06 -8.08 25.05
CA TRP A 32 -6.06 -7.04 24.81
C TRP A 32 -6.20 -6.43 23.41
N MET A 33 -6.70 -7.18 22.44
CA MET A 33 -6.86 -6.72 21.06
C MET A 33 -7.93 -5.62 20.95
N GLU A 34 -8.94 -5.60 21.83
CA GLU A 34 -9.88 -4.47 21.91
C GLU A 34 -9.18 -3.19 22.34
N THR A 35 -8.29 -3.30 23.35
CA THR A 35 -7.49 -2.17 23.86
C THR A 35 -6.52 -1.67 22.79
N VAL A 36 -5.79 -2.57 22.13
CA VAL A 36 -4.85 -2.18 21.06
C VAL A 36 -5.59 -1.59 19.87
N ALA A 37 -6.76 -2.12 19.49
CA ALA A 37 -7.56 -1.55 18.41
C ALA A 37 -8.07 -0.13 18.75
N TYR A 38 -8.42 0.14 20.01
CA TYR A 38 -8.73 1.49 20.48
C TYR A 38 -7.51 2.42 20.37
N ILE A 39 -6.32 1.98 20.80
CA ILE A 39 -5.09 2.76 20.66
C ILE A 39 -4.78 3.07 19.19
N VAL A 40 -4.94 2.10 18.28
CA VAL A 40 -4.76 2.31 16.84
C VAL A 40 -5.80 3.31 16.31
N GLY A 41 -7.05 3.20 16.75
CA GLY A 41 -8.12 4.11 16.36
C GLY A 41 -7.84 5.56 16.77
N ASP A 42 -7.35 5.74 18.01
CA ASP A 42 -6.95 7.03 18.59
C ASP A 42 -5.86 7.72 17.76
N VAL A 43 -4.74 7.04 17.46
CA VAL A 43 -3.65 7.63 16.67
C VAL A 43 -4.05 7.92 15.22
N MET A 44 -4.94 7.11 14.62
CA MET A 44 -5.47 7.35 13.28
C MET A 44 -6.53 8.46 13.23
N GLY A 45 -7.07 8.87 14.38
CA GLY A 45 -8.21 9.78 14.46
C GLY A 45 -9.50 9.19 13.89
N VAL A 46 -9.72 7.88 14.08
CA VAL A 46 -10.94 7.17 13.67
C VAL A 46 -11.75 6.72 14.90
N PRO A 47 -13.09 6.76 14.86
CA PRO A 47 -13.90 6.52 16.04
C PRO A 47 -13.91 5.02 16.41
N VAL A 48 -13.25 4.67 17.50
CA VAL A 48 -13.31 3.35 18.14
C VAL A 48 -13.72 3.56 19.60
N PRO A 49 -14.69 2.81 20.16
CA PRO A 49 -15.06 2.97 21.56
C PRO A 49 -13.85 2.76 22.47
N LYS A 50 -13.75 3.57 23.52
CA LYS A 50 -12.67 3.46 24.51
C LYS A 50 -12.68 2.06 25.11
N ALA A 51 -11.56 1.35 25.01
CA ALA A 51 -11.38 0.02 25.57
C ALA A 51 -10.18 0.03 26.51
N LEU A 52 -10.41 -0.35 27.78
CA LEU A 52 -9.39 -0.36 28.82
C LEU A 52 -9.20 -1.79 29.34
N PRO A 53 -7.97 -2.23 29.63
CA PRO A 53 -7.76 -3.48 30.34
C PRO A 53 -8.33 -3.36 31.76
N ALA A 54 -9.08 -4.37 32.18
CA ALA A 54 -9.77 -4.35 33.46
C ALA A 54 -9.84 -5.74 34.08
N ARG A 55 -10.07 -5.77 35.39
CA ARG A 55 -10.42 -6.99 36.13
C ARG A 55 -11.69 -6.79 36.93
N ARG A 56 -12.47 -7.84 37.12
CA ARG A 56 -13.60 -7.88 38.05
C ARG A 56 -13.40 -8.98 39.08
N MET A 57 -13.69 -8.68 40.34
CA MET A 57 -13.66 -9.67 41.41
C MET A 57 -14.94 -10.50 41.37
N MET A 58 -14.80 -11.81 41.35
CA MET A 58 -15.89 -12.77 41.40
C MET A 58 -16.31 -13.04 42.86
N GLU A 59 -17.50 -13.64 43.04
CA GLU A 59 -18.02 -14.01 44.36
C GLU A 59 -17.12 -14.99 45.13
N ASN A 60 -16.37 -15.83 44.41
CA ASN A 60 -15.41 -16.78 44.97
C ASN A 60 -14.07 -16.14 45.38
N GLY A 61 -13.89 -14.82 45.18
CA GLY A 61 -12.67 -14.07 45.48
C GLY A 61 -11.60 -14.10 44.38
N GLU A 62 -11.84 -14.80 43.26
CA GLU A 62 -10.95 -14.79 42.10
C GLU A 62 -11.17 -13.56 41.23
N TYR A 63 -10.19 -13.24 40.38
CA TYR A 63 -10.30 -12.16 39.40
C TYR A 63 -10.51 -12.71 38.00
N GLU A 64 -11.50 -12.16 37.29
CA GLU A 64 -11.62 -12.30 35.84
C GLU A 64 -11.03 -11.07 35.17
N TYR A 65 -10.31 -11.30 34.07
CA TYR A 65 -9.64 -10.25 33.29
C TYR A 65 -10.33 -10.10 31.94
N GLY A 66 -10.44 -8.85 31.48
CA GLY A 66 -11.12 -8.53 30.24
C GLY A 66 -10.90 -7.10 29.81
N ALA A 67 -11.57 -6.70 28.74
CA ALA A 67 -11.60 -5.32 28.28
C ALA A 67 -12.88 -4.65 28.77
N LEU A 68 -12.74 -3.49 29.41
CA LEU A 68 -13.84 -2.61 29.77
C LEU A 68 -14.05 -1.60 28.65
N LEU A 69 -15.10 -1.83 27.85
CA LEU A 69 -15.46 -0.99 26.70
C LEU A 69 -16.49 0.05 27.13
N GLU A 70 -16.19 1.31 26.87
CA GLU A 70 -17.14 2.40 27.03
C GLU A 70 -18.30 2.25 26.04
N TRP A 71 -19.53 2.30 26.56
CA TRP A 71 -20.70 2.25 25.70
C TRP A 71 -20.79 3.53 24.86
N PHE A 72 -20.95 3.41 23.54
CA PHE A 72 -20.70 4.52 22.61
C PHE A 72 -21.90 5.44 22.34
N TYR A 73 -23.06 5.18 22.94
CA TYR A 73 -24.27 6.01 22.80
C TYR A 73 -25.03 6.11 24.12
N ASP A 74 -25.85 7.15 24.28
CA ASP A 74 -26.70 7.29 25.47
C ASP A 74 -27.99 6.48 25.30
N GLN A 75 -28.13 5.40 26.07
CA GLN A 75 -29.30 4.51 25.98
C GLN A 75 -30.61 5.17 26.42
N SER A 76 -30.54 6.25 27.20
CA SER A 76 -31.73 6.96 27.68
C SER A 76 -32.34 7.87 26.62
N SER A 77 -31.53 8.32 25.65
CA SER A 77 -31.92 9.34 24.68
C SER A 77 -31.66 8.96 23.22
N GLN A 78 -30.92 7.88 22.96
CA GLN A 78 -30.51 7.47 21.61
C GLN A 78 -30.82 5.99 21.36
N LEU A 79 -31.03 5.65 20.09
CA LEU A 79 -31.29 4.28 19.65
C LEU A 79 -30.19 3.82 18.70
N PHE A 80 -29.52 2.73 19.03
CA PHE A 80 -28.62 2.04 18.11
C PHE A 80 -29.39 0.94 17.35
N VAL A 81 -29.16 0.85 16.05
CA VAL A 81 -29.72 -0.18 15.16
C VAL A 81 -28.58 -0.79 14.38
N HIS A 82 -28.48 -2.12 14.41
CA HIS A 82 -27.43 -2.85 13.70
C HIS A 82 -27.61 -2.73 12.18
N ALA A 83 -26.52 -2.88 11.42
CA ALA A 83 -26.63 -2.82 9.98
C ALA A 83 -27.46 -3.97 9.40
N SER A 84 -27.41 -5.15 10.01
CA SER A 84 -28.21 -6.34 9.66
C SER A 84 -29.69 -6.04 9.50
N ASP A 85 -30.28 -5.26 10.41
CA ASP A 85 -31.70 -4.89 10.35
C ASP A 85 -32.05 -4.20 9.02
N PHE A 86 -31.15 -3.36 8.50
CA PHE A 86 -31.33 -2.69 7.21
C PHE A 86 -31.06 -3.61 6.02
N PHE A 87 -30.16 -4.58 6.18
CA PHE A 87 -29.97 -5.62 5.18
C PHE A 87 -31.20 -6.53 5.05
N HIS A 88 -31.85 -6.91 6.16
CA HIS A 88 -33.12 -7.67 6.16
C HIS A 88 -34.25 -6.91 5.47
N VAL A 89 -34.29 -5.59 5.60
CA VAL A 89 -35.26 -4.75 4.86
C VAL A 89 -34.98 -4.76 3.35
N LEU A 90 -33.71 -4.79 2.95
CA LEU A 90 -33.30 -4.72 1.55
C LEU A 90 -33.29 -6.09 0.84
N ILE A 91 -33.08 -7.17 1.60
CA ILE A 91 -32.86 -8.53 1.13
C ILE A 91 -33.78 -9.45 1.92
N SER A 92 -34.86 -9.90 1.30
CA SER A 92 -35.92 -10.69 1.98
C SER A 92 -35.45 -12.04 2.54
N ASP A 93 -34.38 -12.60 1.97
CA ASP A 93 -33.74 -13.85 2.36
C ASP A 93 -32.30 -13.62 2.87
N PHE A 94 -32.09 -12.52 3.59
CA PHE A 94 -30.78 -12.20 4.14
C PHE A 94 -30.24 -13.32 5.04
N ASP A 95 -29.00 -13.73 4.81
CA ASP A 95 -28.34 -14.83 5.53
C ASP A 95 -27.40 -14.27 6.58
N ASP A 96 -27.88 -14.19 7.81
CA ASP A 96 -27.09 -13.75 8.96
C ASP A 96 -25.95 -14.72 9.29
N SER A 97 -26.16 -16.02 9.04
CA SER A 97 -25.30 -17.09 9.55
C SER A 97 -24.00 -17.21 8.77
N SER A 98 -24.06 -17.18 7.43
CA SER A 98 -22.84 -17.26 6.61
C SER A 98 -22.22 -15.89 6.30
N GLY A 99 -23.00 -14.82 6.50
CA GLY A 99 -22.61 -13.45 6.18
C GLY A 99 -22.44 -13.18 4.68
N ARG A 100 -22.76 -14.14 3.80
CA ARG A 100 -22.54 -14.08 2.34
C ARG A 100 -23.28 -12.94 1.65
N HIS A 101 -24.36 -12.45 2.25
CA HIS A 101 -25.13 -11.32 1.74
C HIS A 101 -24.61 -9.96 2.23
N HIS A 102 -23.68 -9.91 3.19
CA HIS A 102 -23.08 -8.66 3.68
C HIS A 102 -22.08 -8.10 2.66
N ASN A 103 -22.46 -7.00 1.98
CA ASN A 103 -21.71 -6.48 0.84
C ASN A 103 -21.68 -4.95 0.72
N LEU A 104 -20.67 -4.46 -0.01
CA LEU A 104 -20.36 -3.03 -0.14
C LEU A 104 -21.40 -2.25 -0.96
N VAL A 105 -21.98 -2.85 -2.00
CA VAL A 105 -22.99 -2.20 -2.85
C VAL A 105 -24.23 -1.87 -2.04
N ASP A 106 -24.74 -2.83 -1.27
CA ASP A 106 -25.94 -2.66 -0.47
C ASP A 106 -25.70 -1.77 0.76
N LEU A 107 -24.51 -1.86 1.39
CA LEU A 107 -24.07 -0.89 2.41
C LEU A 107 -24.14 0.55 1.89
N ARG A 108 -23.55 0.81 0.71
CA ARG A 108 -23.57 2.13 0.07
C ARG A 108 -24.99 2.58 -0.27
N LEU A 109 -25.84 1.66 -0.70
CA LEU A 109 -27.24 1.95 -0.98
C LEU A 109 -27.98 2.41 0.27
N ILE A 110 -27.83 1.70 1.40
CA ILE A 110 -28.44 2.06 2.69
C ILE A 110 -27.97 3.45 3.13
N CYS A 111 -26.65 3.68 3.18
CA CYS A 111 -26.08 4.96 3.63
C CYS A 111 -26.51 6.12 2.71
N ARG A 112 -26.48 5.91 1.39
CA ARG A 112 -26.91 6.92 0.41
C ARG A 112 -28.40 7.25 0.57
N ALA A 113 -29.26 6.26 0.79
CA ALA A 113 -30.68 6.47 1.00
C ALA A 113 -30.96 7.32 2.26
N PHE A 114 -30.23 7.06 3.35
CA PHE A 114 -30.33 7.85 4.58
C PHE A 114 -29.81 9.27 4.40
N SER A 115 -28.68 9.42 3.70
CA SER A 115 -28.09 10.73 3.44
C SER A 115 -28.99 11.62 2.57
N ILE A 116 -29.59 11.07 1.50
CA ILE A 116 -30.54 11.82 0.63
C ILE A 116 -31.76 12.31 1.40
N ARG A 117 -32.22 11.54 2.41
CA ARG A 117 -33.33 11.92 3.29
C ARG A 117 -32.91 12.89 4.40
N GLY A 118 -31.64 13.31 4.44
CA GLY A 118 -31.09 14.18 5.48
C GLY A 118 -30.99 13.51 6.86
N LEU A 119 -31.06 12.18 6.92
CA LEU A 119 -31.01 11.43 8.17
C LEU A 119 -29.58 11.32 8.71
N ILE A 120 -28.59 11.17 7.81
CA ILE A 120 -27.16 11.12 8.15
C ILE A 120 -26.37 12.11 7.29
N SER A 121 -25.17 12.49 7.74
CA SER A 121 -24.25 13.36 6.98
C SER A 121 -23.88 12.76 5.61
N PRO A 122 -23.70 13.57 4.54
CA PRO A 122 -23.11 13.11 3.27
C PRO A 122 -21.69 12.56 3.40
N ASP A 123 -20.98 12.86 4.50
CA ASP A 123 -19.64 12.36 4.79
C ASP A 123 -19.59 10.88 5.18
N TRP A 124 -20.71 10.14 5.14
CA TRP A 124 -20.75 8.70 5.42
C TRP A 124 -19.76 7.88 4.56
N ILE A 125 -19.38 8.39 3.39
CA ILE A 125 -18.39 7.74 2.53
C ILE A 125 -16.99 7.75 3.16
N GLN A 126 -16.65 8.81 3.92
CA GLN A 126 -15.40 8.92 4.66
C GLN A 126 -15.37 7.91 5.81
N TRP A 127 -16.49 7.70 6.50
CA TRP A 127 -16.64 6.63 7.50
C TRP A 127 -16.39 5.25 6.86
N LEU A 128 -16.84 5.01 5.64
CA LEU A 128 -16.58 3.74 4.95
C LEU A 128 -15.09 3.58 4.59
N TYR A 129 -14.44 4.66 4.14
CA TYR A 129 -13.00 4.66 3.85
C TYR A 129 -12.17 4.41 5.10
N ASP A 130 -12.50 5.09 6.20
CA ASP A 130 -11.86 4.93 7.51
C ASP A 130 -12.03 3.48 8.00
N MET A 131 -13.22 2.89 7.87
CA MET A 131 -13.48 1.49 8.24
C MET A 131 -12.58 0.53 7.47
N LEU A 132 -12.51 0.65 6.14
CA LEU A 132 -11.72 -0.23 5.30
C LEU A 132 -10.22 -0.09 5.59
N LEU A 133 -9.75 1.14 5.81
CA LEU A 133 -8.34 1.39 6.15
C LEU A 133 -7.98 0.86 7.54
N PHE A 134 -8.82 1.15 8.53
CA PHE A 134 -8.64 0.69 9.90
C PHE A 134 -8.62 -0.85 9.96
N ASP A 135 -9.62 -1.51 9.36
CA ASP A 135 -9.68 -2.97 9.28
C ASP A 135 -8.47 -3.57 8.55
N ALA A 136 -7.98 -2.92 7.50
CA ALA A 136 -6.79 -3.38 6.79
C ALA A 136 -5.52 -3.24 7.63
N LEU A 137 -5.42 -2.19 8.45
CA LEU A 137 -4.27 -1.94 9.33
C LEU A 137 -4.26 -2.89 10.53
N ILE A 138 -5.39 -3.08 11.22
CA ILE A 138 -5.48 -4.02 12.35
C ILE A 138 -5.67 -5.46 11.89
N GLY A 139 -6.00 -5.68 10.61
CA GLY A 139 -6.29 -7.00 10.07
C GLY A 139 -7.61 -7.58 10.55
N ASN A 140 -8.65 -6.76 10.75
CA ASN A 140 -9.96 -7.24 11.20
C ASN A 140 -10.67 -8.02 10.07
N SER A 141 -10.82 -9.33 10.27
CA SER A 141 -11.50 -10.21 9.33
C SER A 141 -12.96 -10.49 9.69
N ASP A 142 -13.50 -9.84 10.71
CA ASP A 142 -14.82 -10.16 11.27
C ASP A 142 -15.68 -8.91 11.55
N ARG A 143 -15.49 -7.87 10.74
CA ARG A 143 -16.42 -6.72 10.65
C ARG A 143 -17.73 -7.16 9.98
N HIS A 144 -18.52 -8.00 10.64
CA HIS A 144 -19.81 -8.46 10.13
C HIS A 144 -20.92 -7.44 10.39
N GLN A 145 -22.11 -7.70 9.87
CA GLN A 145 -23.24 -6.76 9.83
C GLN A 145 -23.82 -6.37 11.20
N GLU A 146 -23.43 -7.05 12.28
CA GLU A 146 -23.79 -6.67 13.65
C GLU A 146 -22.72 -5.79 14.31
N ASN A 147 -21.49 -5.78 13.75
CA ASN A 147 -20.33 -5.07 14.32
C ASN A 147 -20.22 -3.63 13.81
N TRP A 148 -21.30 -3.11 13.22
CA TRP A 148 -21.48 -1.71 12.86
C TRP A 148 -22.98 -1.44 12.68
N GLY A 149 -23.35 -0.15 12.63
CA GLY A 149 -24.74 0.25 12.49
C GLY A 149 -24.91 1.75 12.61
N PHE A 150 -26.12 2.18 12.97
CA PHE A 150 -26.51 3.58 13.06
C PHE A 150 -27.01 3.91 14.45
N VAL A 151 -26.59 5.07 14.97
CA VAL A 151 -27.19 5.66 16.17
C VAL A 151 -28.14 6.76 15.73
N PHE A 152 -29.38 6.70 16.19
CA PHE A 152 -30.42 7.70 15.94
C PHE A 152 -30.70 8.52 17.20
N VAL A 153 -30.80 9.82 17.01
CA VAL A 153 -31.08 10.83 18.02
C VAL A 153 -32.41 11.50 17.69
N PRO A 154 -33.43 11.40 18.56
CA PRO A 154 -34.67 12.15 18.42
C PRO A 154 -34.40 13.67 18.46
N GLU A 155 -34.82 14.41 17.44
CA GLU A 155 -34.75 15.89 17.42
C GLU A 155 -36.07 16.52 17.90
N SER A 156 -37.15 15.75 18.01
CA SER A 156 -38.49 16.25 18.33
C SER A 156 -38.80 16.15 19.81
N ALA A 157 -39.57 17.12 20.32
CA ALA A 157 -40.22 16.98 21.62
C ALA A 157 -41.14 15.74 21.63
N PRO A 158 -41.32 15.08 22.78
CA PRO A 158 -42.24 13.95 22.93
C PRO A 158 -43.64 14.32 22.40
N GLY A 159 -44.22 13.49 21.51
CA GLY A 159 -45.59 13.66 20.99
C GLY A 159 -45.72 14.11 19.52
N ILE A 160 -44.63 14.41 18.81
CA ILE A 160 -44.64 14.65 17.35
C ILE A 160 -44.53 13.31 16.60
N THR A 161 -45.46 13.07 15.66
CA THR A 161 -45.52 11.82 14.87
C THR A 161 -45.59 12.10 13.36
N PRO A 162 -44.66 11.56 12.55
CA PRO A 162 -43.48 10.80 12.96
C PRO A 162 -42.43 11.72 13.61
N PRO A 163 -41.68 11.24 14.62
CA PRO A 163 -40.63 12.02 15.24
C PRO A 163 -39.54 12.34 14.21
N LYS A 164 -39.13 13.60 14.17
CA LYS A 164 -37.92 14.00 13.44
C LYS A 164 -36.72 13.41 14.16
N VAL A 165 -35.89 12.69 13.43
CA VAL A 165 -34.68 12.02 13.92
C VAL A 165 -33.49 12.41 13.05
N LYS A 166 -32.32 12.50 13.66
CA LYS A 166 -31.03 12.48 12.96
C LYS A 166 -30.28 11.24 13.38
N GLY A 167 -29.31 10.82 12.58
CA GLY A 167 -28.43 9.73 12.95
C GLY A 167 -27.01 9.94 12.47
N TYR A 168 -26.16 9.05 12.94
CA TYR A 168 -24.76 8.95 12.55
C TYR A 168 -24.35 7.47 12.56
N LEU A 169 -23.31 7.13 11.80
CA LEU A 169 -22.74 5.80 11.82
C LEU A 169 -21.99 5.58 13.14
N ALA A 170 -22.19 4.43 13.75
CA ALA A 170 -21.55 4.10 15.03
C ALA A 170 -20.01 4.02 14.89
N PRO A 171 -19.28 4.23 15.99
CA PRO A 171 -17.85 3.89 16.06
C PRO A 171 -17.58 2.42 15.68
N TYR A 172 -16.35 2.09 15.29
CA TYR A 172 -15.96 0.72 14.95
C TYR A 172 -15.75 -0.09 16.23
N PHE A 173 -16.74 -0.90 16.61
CA PHE A 173 -16.70 -1.74 17.80
C PHE A 173 -16.53 -3.22 17.43
N ASP A 174 -16.23 -4.05 18.43
CA ASP A 174 -15.91 -5.46 18.28
C ASP A 174 -14.67 -5.71 17.39
N ASN A 175 -13.50 -5.42 17.98
CA ASN A 175 -12.21 -5.53 17.29
C ASN A 175 -11.35 -6.68 17.83
N GLY A 176 -11.87 -7.45 18.81
CA GLY A 176 -11.14 -8.51 19.49
C GLY A 176 -10.63 -9.63 18.57
N THR A 177 -11.18 -9.78 17.37
CA THR A 177 -10.77 -10.79 16.37
C THR A 177 -9.74 -10.27 15.35
N SER A 178 -9.05 -9.17 15.66
CA SER A 178 -8.02 -8.56 14.83
C SER A 178 -6.59 -8.87 15.32
N LEU A 179 -5.58 -8.19 14.78
CA LEU A 179 -4.20 -8.09 15.29
C LEU A 179 -3.47 -9.44 15.46
N GLY A 180 -3.91 -10.46 14.72
CA GLY A 180 -3.36 -11.80 14.78
C GLY A 180 -3.65 -12.53 16.10
N HIS A 181 -4.74 -12.20 16.78
CA HIS A 181 -5.18 -12.84 18.03
C HIS A 181 -5.19 -14.37 17.95
N GLU A 182 -5.49 -14.93 16.77
CA GLU A 182 -5.60 -16.37 16.56
C GLU A 182 -4.24 -17.08 16.47
N ARG A 183 -3.14 -16.31 16.49
CA ARG A 183 -1.79 -16.83 16.39
C ARG A 183 -1.15 -16.97 17.75
N TYR A 184 -0.83 -18.21 18.12
CA TYR A 184 0.04 -18.53 19.25
C TYR A 184 1.49 -18.13 18.91
N VAL A 185 2.08 -17.24 19.69
CA VAL A 185 3.37 -16.58 19.39
C VAL A 185 4.53 -17.57 19.25
N GLU A 186 4.47 -18.67 19.98
CA GLU A 186 5.45 -19.76 20.01
C GLU A 186 5.49 -20.51 18.67
N ARG A 187 4.35 -20.62 17.98
CA ARG A 187 4.23 -21.30 16.68
C ARG A 187 4.69 -20.43 15.51
N ILE A 188 4.66 -19.11 15.68
CA ILE A 188 5.00 -18.13 14.66
C ILE A 188 6.34 -17.46 14.91
N ARG A 189 7.04 -17.80 16.01
CA ARG A 189 8.34 -17.25 16.38
C ARG A 189 9.37 -17.33 15.24
N GLY A 190 9.32 -18.40 14.45
CA GLY A 190 10.20 -18.62 13.30
C GLY A 190 9.74 -17.96 11.99
N TRP A 191 8.62 -17.24 11.96
CA TRP A 191 8.12 -16.62 10.73
C TRP A 191 9.08 -15.55 10.25
N ASN A 192 9.52 -15.67 9.01
CA ASN A 192 10.30 -14.64 8.32
C ASN A 192 9.38 -13.57 7.69
N HIS A 193 9.96 -12.60 6.97
CA HIS A 193 9.17 -11.55 6.31
C HIS A 193 8.16 -12.11 5.30
N GLN A 194 8.51 -13.15 4.56
CA GLN A 194 7.62 -13.76 3.57
C GLN A 194 6.38 -14.38 4.24
N ASN A 195 6.54 -15.10 5.35
CA ASN A 195 5.39 -15.70 6.05
C ASN A 195 4.42 -14.62 6.57
N VAL A 196 4.96 -13.52 7.12
CA VAL A 196 4.15 -12.38 7.56
C VAL A 196 3.43 -11.74 6.37
N ASP A 197 4.10 -11.58 5.24
CA ASP A 197 3.51 -11.02 4.03
C ASP A 197 2.40 -11.88 3.42
N GLU A 198 2.58 -13.19 3.40
CA GLU A 198 1.56 -14.15 2.96
C GLU A 198 0.34 -14.11 3.87
N TYR A 199 0.55 -14.02 5.19
CA TYR A 199 -0.53 -13.87 6.16
C TYR A 199 -1.31 -12.57 5.94
N ILE A 200 -0.61 -11.44 5.76
CA ILE A 200 -1.24 -10.14 5.47
C ILE A 200 -2.00 -10.17 4.15
N GLN A 201 -1.41 -10.77 3.10
CA GLN A 201 -2.01 -10.83 1.77
C GLN A 201 -3.32 -11.62 1.73
N ARG A 202 -3.47 -12.63 2.60
CA ARG A 202 -4.71 -13.43 2.73
C ARG A 202 -5.79 -12.76 3.58
N GLY A 203 -5.48 -11.63 4.21
CA GLY A 203 -6.45 -10.88 5.02
C GLY A 203 -7.58 -10.33 4.17
N CYS A 204 -8.82 -10.58 4.58
CA CYS A 204 -10.02 -10.08 3.93
C CYS A 204 -10.94 -9.41 4.94
N HIS A 205 -11.70 -8.40 4.52
CA HIS A 205 -12.88 -7.93 5.26
C HIS A 205 -13.96 -9.01 5.26
N HIS A 206 -14.88 -8.99 6.23
CA HIS A 206 -16.07 -9.84 6.17
C HIS A 206 -17.01 -9.42 5.02
N LEU A 207 -16.87 -8.20 4.49
CA LEU A 207 -17.63 -7.69 3.36
C LEU A 207 -17.31 -8.40 2.03
N ARG A 208 -18.32 -8.51 1.18
CA ARG A 208 -18.21 -8.90 -0.24
C ARG A 208 -18.41 -7.66 -1.13
N LYS A 209 -18.08 -7.77 -2.42
CA LYS A 209 -18.27 -6.64 -3.36
C LYS A 209 -19.74 -6.36 -3.60
N ASN A 210 -20.52 -7.39 -3.90
CA ASN A 210 -21.93 -7.31 -4.29
C ASN A 210 -22.59 -8.70 -4.14
N ARG A 211 -23.85 -8.83 -4.58
CA ARG A 211 -24.62 -10.08 -4.53
C ARG A 211 -24.35 -11.06 -5.69
N ALA A 212 -23.62 -10.65 -6.72
CA ALA A 212 -23.30 -11.52 -7.86
C ALA A 212 -22.18 -12.52 -7.54
N ASP A 213 -21.24 -12.14 -6.66
CA ASP A 213 -20.28 -13.05 -6.05
C ASP A 213 -20.31 -12.92 -4.53
N THR A 214 -20.98 -13.89 -3.90
CA THR A 214 -21.17 -13.94 -2.45
C THR A 214 -20.10 -14.76 -1.72
N HIS A 215 -19.21 -15.43 -2.47
CA HIS A 215 -18.14 -16.26 -1.92
C HIS A 215 -16.85 -15.45 -1.75
N GLU A 216 -16.54 -14.57 -2.69
CA GLU A 216 -15.32 -13.76 -2.66
C GLU A 216 -15.45 -12.59 -1.68
N ARG A 217 -14.79 -12.73 -0.53
CA ARG A 217 -14.60 -11.64 0.43
C ARG A 217 -13.60 -10.61 -0.10
N LEU A 218 -13.86 -9.33 0.20
CA LEU A 218 -12.98 -8.23 -0.17
C LEU A 218 -11.63 -8.36 0.55
N GLY A 219 -10.53 -8.40 -0.20
CA GLY A 219 -9.18 -8.38 0.37
C GLY A 219 -8.88 -7.05 1.05
N HIS A 220 -8.18 -7.09 2.19
CA HIS A 220 -7.79 -5.88 2.94
C HIS A 220 -6.92 -4.95 2.07
N ILE A 221 -5.87 -5.52 1.47
CA ILE A 221 -4.92 -4.77 0.65
C ILE A 221 -5.56 -4.31 -0.67
N SER A 222 -6.28 -5.20 -1.36
CA SER A 222 -6.90 -4.86 -2.65
C SER A 222 -7.98 -3.80 -2.51
N SER A 223 -8.74 -3.77 -1.42
CA SER A 223 -9.73 -2.72 -1.17
C SER A 223 -9.09 -1.34 -1.10
N ILE A 224 -7.91 -1.21 -0.50
CA ILE A 224 -7.17 0.06 -0.43
C ILE A 224 -6.54 0.41 -1.78
N GLN A 225 -6.07 -0.58 -2.55
CA GLN A 225 -5.60 -0.35 -3.92
C GLN A 225 -6.72 0.18 -4.82
N ASP A 226 -7.92 -0.40 -4.74
CA ASP A 226 -9.09 0.03 -5.50
C ASP A 226 -9.51 1.47 -5.13
N LEU A 227 -9.51 1.82 -3.84
CA LEU A 227 -9.78 3.18 -3.39
C LEU A 227 -8.69 4.17 -3.82
N ALA A 228 -7.43 3.72 -3.87
CA ALA A 228 -6.29 4.55 -4.27
C ALA A 228 -6.26 4.86 -5.77
N LEU A 229 -7.14 4.26 -6.59
CA LEU A 229 -7.32 4.65 -8.00
C LEU A 229 -7.94 6.04 -8.15
N ASP A 230 -8.66 6.52 -7.14
CA ASP A 230 -9.21 7.87 -7.07
C ASP A 230 -8.32 8.76 -6.19
N GLU A 231 -7.81 9.87 -6.75
CA GLU A 231 -6.85 10.74 -6.07
C GLU A 231 -7.44 11.42 -4.81
N GLN A 232 -8.74 11.72 -4.79
CA GLN A 232 -9.38 12.32 -3.61
C GLN A 232 -9.42 11.31 -2.45
N SER A 233 -9.85 10.09 -2.74
CA SER A 233 -9.89 8.99 -1.77
C SER A 233 -8.49 8.60 -1.31
N LYS A 234 -7.52 8.50 -2.23
CA LYS A 234 -6.11 8.25 -1.93
C LYS A 234 -5.53 9.29 -0.97
N ALA A 235 -5.71 10.59 -1.28
CA ALA A 235 -5.22 11.67 -0.44
C ALA A 235 -5.89 11.70 0.94
N TYR A 236 -7.17 11.37 1.02
CA TYR A 236 -7.88 11.23 2.30
C TYR A 236 -7.29 10.09 3.14
N LEU A 237 -7.11 8.91 2.55
CA LEU A 237 -6.56 7.73 3.21
C LEU A 237 -5.08 7.92 3.61
N ALA A 238 -4.28 8.60 2.78
CA ALA A 238 -2.90 8.93 3.10
C ALA A 238 -2.81 9.78 4.37
N ARG A 239 -3.62 10.85 4.48
CA ARG A 239 -3.70 11.67 5.70
C ARG A 239 -4.11 10.88 6.94
N ARG A 240 -4.97 9.86 6.80
CA ARG A 240 -5.35 8.97 7.91
C ARG A 240 -4.22 8.04 8.38
N LEU A 241 -3.19 7.82 7.56
CA LEU A 241 -1.97 7.11 7.95
C LEU A 241 -0.81 8.03 8.36
N GLU A 242 -1.00 9.35 8.32
CA GLU A 242 0.00 10.34 8.79
C GLU A 242 -0.08 10.50 10.31
N PHE A 243 0.19 9.42 11.05
CA PHE A 243 0.33 9.43 12.51
C PHE A 243 1.74 8.98 12.91
N ASP A 244 2.18 9.34 14.12
CA ASP A 244 3.46 8.90 14.65
C ASP A 244 3.39 7.41 15.02
N PHE A 245 4.02 6.58 14.19
CA PHE A 245 4.06 5.14 14.44
C PHE A 245 4.86 4.79 15.69
N GLN A 246 5.83 5.62 16.10
CA GLN A 246 6.57 5.39 17.34
C GLN A 246 5.69 5.66 18.56
N GLU A 247 4.84 6.68 18.54
CA GLU A 247 3.84 6.91 19.59
C GLU A 247 2.92 5.69 19.75
N LEU A 248 2.47 5.08 18.64
CA LEU A 248 1.69 3.84 18.67
C LEU A 248 2.45 2.69 19.34
N VAL A 249 3.74 2.53 19.01
CA VAL A 249 4.60 1.50 19.62
C VAL A 249 4.72 1.73 21.12
N ASP A 250 4.98 2.97 21.56
CA ASP A 250 5.16 3.31 22.97
C ASP A 250 3.86 3.06 23.77
N LYS A 251 2.69 3.43 23.19
CA LYS A 251 1.38 3.14 23.79
C LYS A 251 1.13 1.64 23.92
N ILE A 252 1.46 0.82 22.91
CA ILE A 252 1.29 -0.64 22.97
C ILE A 252 2.26 -1.26 23.99
N ASP A 253 3.52 -0.83 24.00
CA ASP A 253 4.54 -1.34 24.91
C ASP A 253 4.18 -1.06 26.39
N SER A 254 3.54 0.07 26.68
CA SER A 254 3.06 0.39 28.03
C SER A 254 2.04 -0.63 28.58
N LEU A 255 1.32 -1.36 27.71
CA LEU A 255 0.38 -2.39 28.14
C LEU A 255 1.10 -3.59 28.79
N CYS A 256 2.37 -3.83 28.45
CA CYS A 256 3.17 -4.90 29.07
C CYS A 256 3.50 -4.64 30.54
N GLU A 257 3.37 -3.39 31.00
CA GLU A 257 3.63 -3.01 32.40
C GLU A 257 2.45 -3.35 33.33
N ILE A 258 1.29 -3.67 32.75
CA ILE A 258 0.06 -3.96 33.49
C ILE A 258 0.13 -5.40 34.04
N SER A 259 0.17 -5.52 35.37
CA SER A 259 0.12 -6.82 36.05
C SER A 259 -1.25 -7.47 35.92
N SER A 260 -1.27 -8.72 35.43
CA SER A 260 -2.47 -9.51 35.19
C SER A 260 -2.12 -10.99 35.16
N ASP A 261 -3.05 -11.86 35.52
CA ASP A 261 -2.89 -13.33 35.38
C ASP A 261 -2.92 -13.77 33.91
N VAL A 262 -3.43 -12.90 33.03
CA VAL A 262 -3.34 -13.06 31.57
C VAL A 262 -2.64 -11.82 30.98
N PRO A 263 -1.31 -11.73 31.12
CA PRO A 263 -0.58 -10.53 30.77
C PRO A 263 -0.49 -10.32 29.26
N PHE A 264 -0.42 -9.05 28.84
CA PHE A 264 0.03 -8.72 27.50
C PHE A 264 1.54 -8.90 27.42
N THR A 265 1.98 -10.11 27.12
CA THR A 265 3.42 -10.46 27.17
C THR A 265 4.23 -9.65 26.17
N ARG A 266 5.52 -9.47 26.45
CA ARG A 266 6.43 -8.80 25.51
C ARG A 266 6.46 -9.49 24.14
N GLU A 267 6.42 -10.82 24.12
CA GLU A 267 6.39 -11.59 22.87
C GLU A 267 5.11 -11.32 22.06
N ARG A 268 3.95 -11.18 22.73
CA ARG A 268 2.70 -10.80 22.09
C ARG A 268 2.75 -9.36 21.57
N ALA A 269 3.24 -8.41 22.37
CA ALA A 269 3.38 -7.02 21.97
C ALA A 269 4.29 -6.88 20.72
N ASP A 270 5.46 -7.51 20.75
CA ASP A 270 6.41 -7.51 19.63
C ASP A 270 5.78 -8.09 18.35
N TRP A 271 4.99 -9.17 18.47
CA TRP A 271 4.23 -9.73 17.35
C TRP A 271 3.18 -8.76 16.81
N THR A 272 2.37 -8.18 17.69
CA THR A 272 1.31 -7.23 17.31
C THR A 272 1.90 -5.99 16.63
N ILE A 273 2.98 -5.42 17.19
CA ILE A 273 3.73 -4.30 16.61
C ILE A 273 4.33 -4.69 15.26
N ARG A 274 4.91 -5.89 15.14
CA ARG A 274 5.47 -6.38 13.88
C ARG A 274 4.40 -6.47 12.78
N LEU A 275 3.20 -6.97 13.10
CA LEU A 275 2.07 -7.01 12.16
C LEU A 275 1.61 -5.61 11.76
N LEU A 276 1.37 -4.74 12.74
CA LEU A 276 0.94 -3.36 12.51
C LEU A 276 1.95 -2.60 11.66
N ARG A 277 3.24 -2.72 11.99
CA ARG A 277 4.32 -2.06 11.22
C ARG A 277 4.34 -2.57 9.79
N ARG A 278 4.25 -3.89 9.58
CA ARG A 278 4.27 -4.44 8.22
C ARG A 278 3.03 -4.00 7.41
N ARG A 279 1.85 -3.97 8.02
CA ARG A 279 0.61 -3.49 7.38
C ARG A 279 0.68 -1.99 7.08
N TYR A 280 1.07 -1.19 8.07
CA TYR A 280 1.31 0.25 7.93
C TYR A 280 2.22 0.57 6.75
N LEU A 281 3.38 -0.10 6.68
CA LEU A 281 4.34 0.11 5.60
C LEU A 281 3.75 -0.27 4.22
N ARG A 282 2.99 -1.36 4.13
CA ARG A 282 2.36 -1.80 2.86
C ARG A 282 1.23 -0.87 2.43
N LEU A 283 0.40 -0.43 3.36
CA LEU A 283 -0.70 0.50 3.10
C LEU A 283 -0.17 1.89 2.75
N SER A 284 0.82 2.37 3.49
CA SER A 284 1.55 3.61 3.16
C SER A 284 2.17 3.50 1.78
N LEU A 285 2.76 2.35 1.44
CA LEU A 285 3.31 2.12 0.11
C LEU A 285 2.22 2.19 -0.97
N ILE A 286 1.01 1.67 -0.76
CA ILE A 286 -0.09 1.80 -1.73
C ILE A 286 -0.55 3.25 -1.87
N LEU A 287 -0.68 3.96 -0.75
CA LEU A 287 -1.23 5.31 -0.70
C LEU A 287 -0.19 6.38 -1.09
N ASN A 288 1.10 6.07 -0.95
CA ASN A 288 2.21 6.94 -1.33
C ASN A 288 2.92 6.48 -2.61
N MET A 289 2.64 5.26 -3.12
CA MET A 289 3.14 4.84 -4.43
C MET A 289 2.56 5.79 -5.46
N ARG A 290 3.49 6.47 -6.12
CA ARG A 290 3.17 7.43 -7.13
C ARG A 290 3.18 6.74 -8.48
N THR A 291 2.03 6.79 -9.13
CA THR A 291 1.94 6.54 -10.56
C THR A 291 2.63 7.70 -11.28
N ILE A 292 3.34 7.39 -12.36
CA ILE A 292 3.91 8.39 -13.25
C ILE A 292 2.74 9.16 -13.87
N ASN A 293 2.65 10.45 -13.56
CA ASN A 293 1.58 11.33 -14.00
C ASN A 293 2.01 12.18 -15.21
N ARG A 294 3.32 12.36 -15.41
CA ARG A 294 3.87 13.15 -16.52
C ARG A 294 4.73 12.29 -17.43
N ILE A 295 4.07 11.68 -18.41
CA ILE A 295 4.73 10.87 -19.44
C ILE A 295 5.57 11.76 -20.34
N MET A 296 6.86 11.47 -20.37
CA MET A 296 7.83 12.01 -21.32
C MET A 296 7.86 11.14 -22.59
N GLU A 297 7.73 11.77 -23.76
CA GLU A 297 7.88 11.13 -25.06
C GLU A 297 9.35 11.17 -25.52
N PRO A 298 10.06 10.03 -25.58
CA PRO A 298 11.41 10.00 -26.11
C PRO A 298 11.43 10.26 -27.62
N THR A 299 12.43 11.00 -28.09
CA THR A 299 12.80 11.07 -29.51
C THR A 299 13.81 10.02 -29.91
N ARG A 300 14.52 9.43 -28.94
CA ARG A 300 15.50 8.37 -29.14
C ARG A 300 15.49 7.37 -27.98
N LEU A 301 15.63 6.09 -28.30
CA LEU A 301 15.93 5.03 -27.35
C LEU A 301 17.29 4.41 -27.69
N LEU A 302 18.11 4.15 -26.69
CA LEU A 302 19.38 3.45 -26.82
C LEU A 302 19.15 1.95 -26.63
N LEU A 303 19.67 1.15 -27.55
CA LEU A 303 19.68 -0.30 -27.43
C LEU A 303 20.91 -0.73 -26.65
N THR A 304 20.68 -1.29 -25.47
CA THR A 304 21.74 -1.84 -24.62
C THR A 304 21.71 -3.36 -24.65
N TRP A 305 22.88 -3.98 -24.51
CA TRP A 305 23.03 -5.43 -24.42
C TRP A 305 23.89 -5.81 -23.22
N GLN A 306 23.48 -6.87 -22.52
CA GLN A 306 24.23 -7.49 -21.42
C GLN A 306 24.61 -8.92 -21.81
N PRO A 307 25.86 -9.36 -21.57
CA PRO A 307 26.23 -10.76 -21.76
C PRO A 307 25.34 -11.70 -20.94
N PRO A 308 25.06 -12.92 -21.43
CA PRO A 308 24.29 -13.93 -20.67
C PRO A 308 24.93 -14.30 -19.33
N THR A 309 26.26 -14.19 -19.24
CA THR A 309 27.04 -14.39 -18.00
C THR A 309 26.89 -13.24 -16.99
N GLY A 310 26.17 -12.17 -17.35
CA GLY A 310 25.99 -10.96 -16.54
C GLY A 310 27.09 -9.92 -16.75
N GLY A 311 27.19 -8.97 -15.82
CA GLY A 311 28.20 -7.91 -15.83
C GLY A 311 27.71 -6.59 -16.44
N THR A 312 28.61 -5.86 -17.09
CA THR A 312 28.33 -4.53 -17.65
C THR A 312 27.38 -4.58 -18.83
N ARG A 313 26.52 -3.55 -18.96
CA ARG A 313 25.71 -3.30 -20.16
C ARG A 313 26.46 -2.40 -21.12
N TYR A 314 26.39 -2.73 -22.40
CA TYR A 314 27.01 -1.98 -23.50
C TYR A 314 25.93 -1.35 -24.37
N VAL A 315 26.12 -0.10 -24.76
CA VAL A 315 25.28 0.53 -25.79
C VAL A 315 25.73 0.02 -27.15
N VAL A 316 24.86 -0.70 -27.85
CA VAL A 316 25.20 -1.34 -29.14
C VAL A 316 24.51 -0.67 -30.34
N GLY A 317 23.55 0.20 -30.08
CA GLY A 317 22.87 0.97 -31.12
C GLY A 317 21.81 1.88 -30.52
N GLN A 318 21.01 2.48 -31.39
CA GLN A 318 19.92 3.38 -31.01
C GLN A 318 18.75 3.27 -32.00
N ILE A 319 17.58 3.72 -31.57
CA ILE A 319 16.40 3.91 -32.40
C ILE A 319 16.03 5.40 -32.34
N ASP A 320 16.04 6.07 -33.47
CA ASP A 320 15.58 7.45 -33.62
C ASP A 320 14.15 7.48 -34.15
N ARG A 321 13.28 8.24 -33.47
CA ARG A 321 11.93 8.55 -33.94
C ARG A 321 11.98 9.76 -34.86
N GLN A 322 11.62 9.55 -36.12
CA GLN A 322 11.56 10.57 -37.16
C GLN A 322 10.15 11.17 -37.26
N GLN A 323 10.00 12.19 -38.11
CA GLN A 323 8.68 12.75 -38.43
C GLN A 323 7.75 11.69 -39.06
N GLY A 324 6.46 11.76 -38.74
CA GLY A 324 5.45 10.84 -39.26
C GLY A 324 5.47 9.44 -38.63
N ASP A 325 6.05 9.29 -37.44
CA ASP A 325 6.14 8.02 -36.71
C ASP A 325 6.94 6.92 -37.43
N ASN A 326 7.94 7.35 -38.20
CA ASN A 326 8.95 6.46 -38.78
C ASN A 326 10.12 6.28 -37.82
N TYR A 327 10.78 5.12 -37.87
CA TYR A 327 11.86 4.77 -36.95
C TYR A 327 13.09 4.32 -37.70
N VAL A 328 14.25 4.77 -37.26
CA VAL A 328 15.56 4.39 -37.81
C VAL A 328 16.35 3.72 -36.70
N PHE A 329 16.82 2.51 -36.93
CA PHE A 329 17.74 1.82 -36.03
C PHE A 329 19.16 1.90 -36.58
N THR A 330 20.09 2.32 -35.74
CA THR A 330 21.50 2.52 -36.09
C THR A 330 22.37 1.77 -35.10
N TYR A 331 23.18 0.82 -35.58
CA TYR A 331 24.24 0.20 -34.78
C TYR A 331 25.38 1.19 -34.52
N HIS A 332 26.08 1.04 -33.40
CA HIS A 332 27.21 1.91 -33.05
C HIS A 332 28.56 1.23 -33.33
N PHE A 333 28.81 0.80 -34.57
CA PHE A 333 29.96 -0.03 -34.93
C PHE A 333 31.32 0.55 -34.51
N GLN A 334 31.43 1.89 -34.48
CA GLN A 334 32.67 2.59 -34.16
C GLN A 334 32.82 2.90 -32.66
N SER A 335 31.84 2.57 -31.82
CA SER A 335 31.91 2.86 -30.39
C SER A 335 32.72 1.83 -29.62
N GLU A 336 33.40 2.28 -28.56
CA GLU A 336 34.15 1.41 -27.66
C GLU A 336 33.24 0.37 -26.97
N ASP A 337 32.01 0.77 -26.62
CA ASP A 337 31.01 -0.13 -26.03
C ASP A 337 30.63 -1.25 -27.00
N TYR A 338 30.49 -0.96 -28.30
CA TYR A 338 30.22 -1.97 -29.32
C TYR A 338 31.36 -2.96 -29.48
N ALA A 339 32.61 -2.48 -29.57
CA ALA A 339 33.79 -3.33 -29.67
C ALA A 339 33.89 -4.28 -28.46
N LYS A 340 33.72 -3.75 -27.24
CA LYS A 340 33.68 -4.55 -26.00
C LYS A 340 32.52 -5.54 -25.97
N ALA A 341 31.35 -5.16 -26.49
CA ALA A 341 30.21 -6.08 -26.60
C ALA A 341 30.55 -7.26 -27.52
N GLN A 342 31.21 -7.01 -28.66
CA GLN A 342 31.65 -8.07 -29.58
C GLN A 342 32.66 -9.02 -28.93
N GLU A 343 33.64 -8.49 -28.19
CA GLU A 343 34.58 -9.32 -27.40
C GLU A 343 33.87 -10.22 -26.39
N LYS A 344 32.69 -9.79 -25.89
CA LYS A 344 31.84 -10.57 -24.98
C LYS A 344 30.83 -11.46 -25.69
N GLY A 345 30.87 -11.55 -27.03
CA GLY A 345 30.03 -12.44 -27.82
C GLY A 345 28.77 -11.82 -28.38
N PHE A 346 28.68 -10.48 -28.44
CA PHE A 346 27.56 -9.81 -29.11
C PHE A 346 27.57 -10.12 -30.62
N ALA A 347 26.46 -10.66 -31.12
CA ALA A 347 26.31 -11.10 -32.51
C ALA A 347 25.29 -10.28 -33.31
N GLY A 348 24.91 -9.09 -32.81
CA GLY A 348 23.84 -8.28 -33.39
C GLY A 348 22.46 -8.60 -32.84
N HIS A 349 21.50 -7.71 -33.09
CA HIS A 349 20.09 -7.96 -32.81
C HIS A 349 19.48 -8.86 -33.91
N PRO A 350 18.69 -9.89 -33.57
CA PRO A 350 18.23 -10.89 -34.55
C PRO A 350 17.43 -10.33 -35.73
N ALA A 351 16.74 -9.20 -35.54
CA ALA A 351 15.93 -8.56 -36.58
C ALA A 351 16.73 -7.64 -37.53
N PHE A 352 17.98 -7.29 -37.20
CA PHE A 352 18.75 -6.26 -37.91
C PHE A 352 20.12 -6.79 -38.34
N SER A 353 20.32 -6.93 -39.65
CA SER A 353 21.55 -7.46 -40.25
C SER A 353 22.77 -6.58 -39.98
N LEU A 354 23.87 -7.16 -39.51
CA LEU A 354 25.15 -6.47 -39.31
C LEU A 354 25.82 -5.96 -40.61
N LYS A 355 25.27 -6.26 -41.80
CA LYS A 355 25.80 -5.76 -43.08
C LYS A 355 25.55 -4.26 -43.31
N SER A 356 24.60 -3.68 -42.58
CA SER A 356 24.28 -2.26 -42.63
C SER A 356 24.39 -1.71 -41.22
N GLU A 357 24.89 -0.49 -41.10
CA GLU A 357 24.85 0.25 -39.83
C GLU A 357 23.42 0.73 -39.54
N GLU A 358 22.71 1.16 -40.59
CA GLU A 358 21.39 1.76 -40.49
C GLU A 358 20.29 0.86 -41.08
N HIS A 359 19.13 0.85 -40.42
CA HIS A 359 17.93 0.13 -40.82
C HIS A 359 16.70 1.02 -40.66
N THR A 360 15.82 1.04 -41.65
CA THR A 360 14.61 1.89 -41.67
C THR A 360 13.31 1.10 -41.83
N ASN A 361 13.39 -0.14 -42.31
CA ASN A 361 12.20 -0.95 -42.58
C ASN A 361 11.69 -1.64 -41.30
N ASN A 362 10.45 -1.34 -40.91
CA ASN A 362 9.72 -1.98 -39.81
C ASN A 362 10.51 -2.07 -38.49
N VAL A 363 11.24 -1.01 -38.15
CA VAL A 363 12.20 -1.00 -37.03
C VAL A 363 11.54 -1.21 -35.67
N LEU A 364 10.35 -0.66 -35.45
CA LEU A 364 9.73 -0.66 -34.13
C LEU A 364 9.11 -2.03 -33.76
N ASP A 365 8.61 -2.75 -34.76
CA ASP A 365 7.79 -3.96 -34.60
C ASP A 365 8.48 -5.10 -33.82
N PRO A 366 9.78 -5.42 -34.05
CA PRO A 366 10.50 -6.40 -33.25
C PRO A 366 10.56 -6.08 -31.75
N PHE A 367 10.49 -4.79 -31.39
CA PHE A 367 10.53 -4.34 -30.00
C PHE A 367 9.13 -4.30 -29.39
N VAL A 368 8.12 -3.80 -30.12
CA VAL A 368 6.73 -3.75 -29.64
C VAL A 368 6.16 -5.14 -29.36
N ARG A 369 6.58 -6.16 -30.12
CA ARG A 369 6.22 -7.57 -29.85
C ARG A 369 6.67 -8.08 -28.48
N ARG A 370 7.57 -7.37 -27.80
CA ARG A 370 8.03 -7.67 -26.43
C ARG A 370 7.09 -7.10 -25.37
N LEU A 371 6.14 -6.24 -25.75
CA LEU A 371 5.13 -5.67 -24.86
C LEU A 371 3.83 -6.48 -24.92
N PRO A 372 3.09 -6.61 -23.81
CA PRO A 372 1.73 -7.12 -23.85
C PRO A 372 0.82 -6.22 -24.71
N PRO A 373 -0.06 -6.79 -25.55
CA PRO A 373 -1.00 -5.99 -26.33
C PRO A 373 -1.91 -5.12 -25.44
N ARG A 374 -2.15 -3.86 -25.81
CA ARG A 374 -2.98 -2.92 -25.04
C ARG A 374 -4.40 -3.43 -24.72
N LYS A 375 -4.95 -4.31 -25.58
CA LYS A 375 -6.29 -4.90 -25.42
C LYS A 375 -6.32 -6.15 -24.52
N ARG A 376 -5.17 -6.62 -24.04
CA ARG A 376 -5.08 -7.81 -23.19
C ARG A 376 -5.66 -7.50 -21.80
N LYS A 377 -6.36 -8.47 -21.20
CA LYS A 377 -7.10 -8.29 -19.94
C LYS A 377 -6.20 -7.83 -18.77
N ASP A 378 -4.95 -8.28 -18.74
CA ASP A 378 -3.93 -8.00 -17.72
C ASP A 378 -3.03 -6.80 -18.08
N PHE A 379 -3.33 -6.03 -19.12
CA PHE A 379 -2.50 -4.87 -19.51
C PHE A 379 -2.43 -3.80 -18.41
N ALA A 380 -3.52 -3.60 -17.66
CA ALA A 380 -3.53 -2.68 -16.51
C ALA A 380 -2.55 -3.13 -15.40
N GLU A 381 -2.46 -4.43 -15.14
CA GLU A 381 -1.51 -4.98 -14.17
C GLU A 381 -0.06 -4.80 -14.65
N TYR A 382 0.19 -4.99 -15.95
CA TYR A 382 1.50 -4.71 -16.55
C TYR A 382 1.90 -3.24 -16.38
N LEU A 383 1.00 -2.29 -16.65
CA LEU A 383 1.26 -0.86 -16.44
C LEU A 383 1.57 -0.55 -14.96
N ALA A 384 0.78 -1.10 -14.03
CA ALA A 384 0.98 -0.91 -12.60
C ALA A 384 2.36 -1.45 -12.13
N GLN A 385 2.83 -2.58 -12.69
CA GLN A 385 4.18 -3.09 -12.41
C GLN A 385 5.26 -2.07 -12.79
N HIS A 386 5.04 -1.23 -13.78
CA HIS A 386 5.96 -0.18 -14.22
C HIS A 386 5.60 1.22 -13.69
N LEU A 387 4.66 1.31 -12.74
CA LEU A 387 4.14 2.55 -12.19
C LEU A 387 3.56 3.49 -13.27
N LEU A 388 3.05 2.93 -14.36
CA LEU A 388 2.45 3.67 -15.46
C LEU A 388 0.93 3.81 -15.27
N PRO A 389 0.32 4.92 -15.73
CA PRO A 389 -1.10 5.16 -15.57
C PRO A 389 -1.93 4.26 -16.48
N HIS A 390 -3.15 3.93 -16.05
CA HIS A 390 -4.16 3.25 -16.87
C HIS A 390 -5.42 4.14 -16.97
N PRO A 391 -5.84 4.55 -18.19
CA PRO A 391 -5.24 4.24 -19.49
C PRO A 391 -3.85 4.88 -19.68
N PHE A 392 -3.00 4.23 -20.48
CA PHE A 392 -1.69 4.78 -20.84
C PHE A 392 -1.80 5.58 -22.14
N GLU A 393 -1.69 6.91 -22.04
CA GLU A 393 -1.87 7.82 -23.17
C GLU A 393 -0.62 8.03 -24.02
N GLY A 394 0.57 7.61 -23.54
CA GLY A 394 1.82 7.72 -24.29
C GLY A 394 1.90 6.76 -25.49
N SER A 395 2.86 7.02 -26.37
CA SER A 395 3.16 6.18 -27.53
C SER A 395 3.73 4.81 -27.13
N ASP A 396 3.67 3.83 -28.03
CA ASP A 396 4.36 2.55 -27.80
C ASP A 396 5.89 2.74 -27.70
N PHE A 397 6.44 3.76 -28.35
CA PHE A 397 7.85 4.14 -28.20
C PHE A 397 8.17 4.62 -26.79
N ALA A 398 7.31 5.44 -26.18
CA ALA A 398 7.43 5.80 -24.78
C ALA A 398 7.33 4.55 -23.88
N LEU A 399 6.33 3.69 -24.13
CA LEU A 399 6.11 2.46 -23.36
C LEU A 399 7.34 1.54 -23.38
N LEU A 400 8.01 1.40 -24.53
CA LEU A 400 9.29 0.69 -24.64
C LEU A 400 10.38 1.33 -23.76
N GLY A 401 10.46 2.65 -23.73
CA GLY A 401 11.41 3.41 -22.91
C GLY A 401 11.18 3.22 -21.40
N TYR A 402 9.93 3.29 -20.92
CA TYR A 402 9.60 3.12 -19.49
C TYR A 402 9.75 1.68 -19.01
N THR A 403 9.47 0.71 -19.87
CA THR A 403 9.48 -0.72 -19.50
C THR A 403 10.84 -1.38 -19.76
N GLY A 404 11.65 -0.77 -20.62
CA GLY A 404 12.89 -1.30 -21.15
C GLY A 404 12.74 -2.47 -22.11
N ALA A 405 11.50 -2.93 -22.38
CA ALA A 405 11.17 -4.04 -23.27
C ALA A 405 12.06 -5.28 -23.07
N LYS A 406 12.41 -5.59 -21.82
CA LYS A 406 13.34 -6.67 -21.49
C LYS A 406 12.70 -8.03 -21.81
N SER A 407 13.47 -8.93 -22.41
CA SER A 407 13.07 -10.33 -22.58
C SER A 407 14.01 -11.27 -21.82
N PRO A 408 13.50 -12.35 -21.21
CA PRO A 408 14.37 -13.33 -20.58
C PRO A 408 15.32 -13.97 -21.61
N GLY A 409 16.63 -13.88 -21.36
CA GLY A 409 17.63 -14.70 -22.04
C GLY A 409 18.41 -14.05 -23.19
N ASP A 410 18.02 -12.87 -23.69
CA ASP A 410 18.73 -12.22 -24.81
C ASP A 410 19.66 -11.07 -24.40
N GLY A 411 19.47 -10.53 -23.19
CA GLY A 411 20.29 -9.45 -22.63
C GLY A 411 19.94 -8.05 -23.13
N PHE A 412 18.99 -7.90 -24.06
CA PHE A 412 18.61 -6.62 -24.63
C PHE A 412 17.73 -5.78 -23.68
N CYS A 413 17.93 -4.48 -23.70
CA CYS A 413 17.09 -3.51 -23.00
C CYS A 413 17.12 -2.18 -23.73
N LEU A 414 15.95 -1.57 -23.91
CA LEU A 414 15.84 -0.19 -24.38
C LEU A 414 15.95 0.77 -23.19
N VAL A 415 16.64 1.88 -23.38
CA VAL A 415 16.80 2.94 -22.37
C VAL A 415 16.55 4.27 -23.06
N PRO A 416 15.77 5.20 -22.48
CA PRO A 416 15.64 6.54 -23.04
C PRO A 416 17.00 7.22 -23.22
N ASP A 417 17.20 7.88 -24.36
CA ASP A 417 18.39 8.71 -24.54
C ASP A 417 18.41 9.83 -23.48
N PRO A 418 19.58 10.17 -22.89
CA PRO A 418 19.67 11.18 -21.85
C PRO A 418 19.09 12.55 -22.22
N GLU A 419 18.98 12.91 -23.50
CA GLU A 419 18.34 14.14 -23.94
C GLU A 419 16.86 14.25 -23.52
N ILE A 420 16.19 13.13 -23.22
CA ILE A 420 14.83 13.13 -22.64
C ILE A 420 14.76 13.99 -21.37
N LEU A 421 15.85 14.03 -20.58
CA LEU A 421 15.93 14.77 -19.32
C LEU A 421 15.83 16.29 -19.50
N ASN A 422 15.93 16.81 -20.72
CA ASN A 422 15.69 18.22 -20.99
C ASN A 422 14.22 18.62 -20.78
N SER A 423 13.30 17.68 -21.02
CA SER A 423 11.87 17.89 -20.86
C SER A 423 11.47 17.81 -19.38
N GLU A 424 10.31 18.37 -19.06
CA GLU A 424 9.67 18.14 -17.77
C GLU A 424 8.91 16.81 -17.76
N GLY A 425 8.99 16.10 -16.65
CA GLY A 425 8.22 14.87 -16.46
C GLY A 425 8.87 13.92 -15.48
N GLU A 426 8.46 12.66 -15.55
CA GLU A 426 8.79 11.64 -14.56
C GLU A 426 9.34 10.39 -15.25
N LEU A 427 10.39 9.79 -14.69
CA LEU A 427 11.02 8.57 -15.20
C LEU A 427 11.23 7.56 -14.09
N LEU A 428 11.17 6.27 -14.44
CA LEU A 428 11.49 5.17 -13.53
C LEU A 428 12.90 4.65 -13.82
N PHE A 429 13.81 4.75 -12.86
CA PHE A 429 15.17 4.23 -12.98
C PHE A 429 15.38 3.00 -12.12
N GLU A 430 16.04 1.98 -12.64
CA GLU A 430 16.59 0.88 -11.84
C GLU A 430 17.92 1.32 -11.24
N VAL A 431 18.10 1.14 -9.93
CA VAL A 431 19.38 1.38 -9.26
C VAL A 431 20.35 0.25 -9.64
N ALA A 432 21.47 0.62 -10.24
CA ALA A 432 22.51 -0.32 -10.62
C ALA A 432 23.34 -0.73 -9.40
N GLY A 433 23.64 -2.03 -9.29
CA GLY A 433 24.60 -2.53 -8.32
C GLY A 433 24.13 -2.60 -6.86
N THR A 434 22.82 -2.58 -6.60
CA THR A 434 22.26 -2.72 -5.23
C THR A 434 22.76 -3.97 -4.52
N ARG A 435 22.85 -5.10 -5.23
CA ARG A 435 23.33 -6.37 -4.68
C ARG A 435 24.80 -6.37 -4.21
N TYR A 436 25.57 -5.35 -4.57
CA TYR A 436 26.99 -5.24 -4.23
C TYR A 436 27.26 -4.25 -3.10
N GLN A 437 26.22 -3.66 -2.50
CA GLN A 437 26.37 -2.70 -1.42
C GLN A 437 26.53 -3.45 -0.10
N GLU A 438 27.76 -3.49 0.41
CA GLU A 438 28.07 -4.12 1.70
C GLU A 438 27.40 -3.38 2.86
N GLY A 439 26.84 -4.13 3.81
CA GLY A 439 26.19 -3.57 5.01
C GLY A 439 24.84 -2.89 4.76
N LEU A 440 24.33 -2.89 3.52
CA LEU A 440 23.03 -2.28 3.19
C LEU A 440 21.87 -3.17 3.68
N ASP A 441 21.15 -2.68 4.69
CA ASP A 441 19.91 -3.30 5.15
C ASP A 441 18.70 -2.72 4.39
N LEU A 442 18.32 -3.39 3.30
CA LEU A 442 17.16 -3.02 2.49
C LEU A 442 15.81 -3.14 3.21
N SER A 443 15.76 -3.74 4.41
CA SER A 443 14.53 -3.73 5.22
C SER A 443 14.22 -2.34 5.77
N LYS A 444 15.24 -1.48 5.92
CA LYS A 444 15.13 -0.09 6.38
C LYS A 444 14.80 0.91 5.27
N VAL A 445 14.97 0.52 4.01
CA VAL A 445 14.69 1.38 2.85
C VAL A 445 13.22 1.23 2.47
N MET A 446 12.41 2.27 2.60
CA MET A 446 10.99 2.25 2.29
C MET A 446 10.68 2.90 0.94
N VAL A 447 9.57 2.51 0.33
CA VAL A 447 9.05 3.20 -0.86
C VAL A 447 8.46 4.53 -0.41
N GLY A 448 8.73 5.58 -1.18
CA GLY A 448 8.47 6.97 -0.84
C GLY A 448 9.72 7.69 -0.31
N ASP A 449 10.71 6.96 0.19
CA ASP A 449 11.90 7.57 0.79
C ASP A 449 12.64 8.44 -0.21
N LEU A 450 13.02 9.64 0.24
CA LEU A 450 13.88 10.54 -0.52
C LEU A 450 15.28 9.93 -0.66
N VAL A 451 15.84 10.00 -1.86
CA VAL A 451 17.24 9.65 -2.10
C VAL A 451 17.99 10.85 -2.68
N LYS A 452 19.26 10.97 -2.29
CA LYS A 452 20.17 11.96 -2.86
C LYS A 452 20.91 11.34 -4.04
N LEU A 453 20.97 12.07 -5.15
CA LEU A 453 21.80 11.73 -6.29
C LEU A 453 23.11 12.50 -6.15
N VAL A 454 24.20 11.79 -5.82
CA VAL A 454 25.49 12.38 -5.47
C VAL A 454 26.51 12.06 -6.56
N PRO A 455 26.96 13.05 -7.36
CA PRO A 455 28.08 12.87 -8.27
C PRO A 455 29.36 12.48 -7.51
N GLU A 456 30.02 11.40 -7.92
CA GLU A 456 31.35 11.00 -7.42
C GLU A 456 32.37 11.32 -8.54
N GLU A 457 33.06 12.46 -8.48
CA GLU A 457 34.04 12.86 -9.50
C GLU A 457 35.39 12.15 -9.35
N ASP A 458 35.67 11.66 -8.14
CA ASP A 458 36.86 10.90 -7.73
C ASP A 458 36.66 9.38 -7.84
N ASN A 459 35.53 8.93 -8.41
CA ASN A 459 35.26 7.51 -8.58
C ASN A 459 36.30 6.87 -9.52
N PRO A 460 37.01 5.80 -9.10
CA PRO A 460 38.14 5.25 -9.85
C PRO A 460 37.72 4.48 -11.11
N VAL A 461 36.43 4.15 -11.26
CA VAL A 461 35.90 3.37 -12.40
C VAL A 461 35.22 4.27 -13.43
N ASP A 462 34.43 5.25 -12.99
CA ASP A 462 33.72 6.18 -13.86
C ASP A 462 33.64 7.58 -13.20
N PRO A 463 34.36 8.60 -13.70
CA PRO A 463 34.31 9.96 -13.16
C PRO A 463 32.94 10.63 -13.38
N HIS A 464 32.04 10.01 -14.14
CA HIS A 464 30.64 10.40 -14.26
C HIS A 464 29.70 9.61 -13.33
N ALA A 465 30.19 8.75 -12.44
CA ALA A 465 29.34 8.01 -11.51
C ALA A 465 28.45 8.95 -10.68
N ILE A 466 27.20 8.52 -10.47
CA ILE A 466 26.23 9.16 -9.58
C ILE A 466 25.74 8.10 -8.60
N ALA A 467 26.13 8.24 -7.34
CA ALA A 467 25.67 7.39 -6.26
C ALA A 467 24.23 7.75 -5.87
N VAL A 468 23.44 6.73 -5.57
CA VAL A 468 22.11 6.85 -4.99
C VAL A 468 22.25 6.65 -3.49
N VAL A 469 22.11 7.72 -2.72
CA VAL A 469 22.35 7.73 -1.28
C VAL A 469 21.03 7.88 -0.53
N HIS A 470 20.76 6.93 0.36
CA HIS A 470 19.67 6.93 1.33
C HIS A 470 20.25 7.08 2.74
N GLU A 471 19.42 7.40 3.74
CA GLU A 471 19.86 7.48 5.14
C GLU A 471 20.45 6.17 5.67
N SER A 472 19.97 5.02 5.18
CA SER A 472 20.46 3.69 5.52
C SER A 472 21.75 3.30 4.78
N GLY A 473 22.24 4.16 3.89
CA GLY A 473 23.47 3.96 3.14
C GLY A 473 23.31 4.13 1.62
N LYS A 474 24.38 3.78 0.89
CA LYS A 474 24.40 3.82 -0.58
C LYS A 474 23.58 2.65 -1.13
N LEU A 475 22.55 2.95 -1.92
CA LEU A 475 21.68 1.95 -2.56
C LEU A 475 22.28 1.39 -3.86
N GLY A 476 23.27 2.09 -4.41
CA GLY A 476 23.93 1.75 -5.68
C GLY A 476 24.16 3.00 -6.52
N TYR A 477 24.05 2.86 -7.84
CA TYR A 477 24.40 3.87 -8.82
C TYR A 477 23.32 4.09 -9.87
N ILE A 478 23.29 5.26 -10.48
CA ILE A 478 22.52 5.49 -11.71
C ILE A 478 23.19 4.78 -12.89
N ASN A 479 22.40 4.33 -13.86
CA ASN A 479 22.92 3.75 -15.11
C ASN A 479 23.85 4.76 -15.80
N LYS A 480 25.10 4.32 -16.09
CA LYS A 480 26.17 5.13 -16.70
C LYS A 480 25.72 5.98 -17.89
N VAL A 481 24.79 5.45 -18.69
CA VAL A 481 24.27 6.11 -19.90
C VAL A 481 23.61 7.44 -19.56
N LEU A 482 22.92 7.54 -18.43
CA LEU A 482 22.17 8.73 -18.01
C LEU A 482 23.05 9.74 -17.26
N CYS A 483 24.16 9.28 -16.69
CA CYS A 483 24.92 10.02 -15.70
C CYS A 483 25.40 11.40 -16.18
N LYS A 484 26.00 11.50 -17.37
CA LYS A 484 26.58 12.76 -17.87
C LYS A 484 25.57 13.90 -17.92
N LYS A 485 24.37 13.62 -18.46
CA LYS A 485 23.30 14.63 -18.54
C LYS A 485 22.65 14.87 -17.18
N LEU A 486 22.49 13.82 -16.37
CA LEU A 486 21.91 13.91 -15.04
C LEU A 486 22.75 14.78 -14.11
N LYS A 487 24.09 14.71 -14.17
CA LYS A 487 25.00 15.60 -13.43
C LYS A 487 24.68 17.09 -13.69
N GLN A 488 24.40 17.46 -14.93
CA GLN A 488 24.04 18.85 -15.29
C GLN A 488 22.71 19.29 -14.66
N LYS A 489 21.73 18.37 -14.55
CA LYS A 489 20.43 18.65 -13.91
C LYS A 489 20.54 18.70 -12.38
N ILE A 490 21.35 17.83 -11.78
CA ILE A 490 21.66 17.84 -10.34
C ILE A 490 22.26 19.19 -9.94
N ALA A 491 23.26 19.66 -10.70
CA ALA A 491 23.93 20.95 -10.45
C ALA A 491 22.97 22.16 -10.52
N LYS A 492 21.86 22.05 -11.26
CA LYS A 492 20.84 23.09 -11.38
C LYS A 492 19.69 22.93 -10.37
N HIS A 493 19.72 21.91 -9.49
CA HIS A 493 18.64 21.55 -8.58
C HIS A 493 17.28 21.31 -9.26
N LYS A 494 17.32 20.79 -10.49
CA LYS A 494 16.13 20.54 -11.31
C LYS A 494 15.68 19.07 -11.29
N ILE A 495 16.06 18.34 -10.24
CA ILE A 495 15.77 16.92 -10.14
C ILE A 495 15.53 16.49 -8.70
N SER A 496 14.50 15.67 -8.50
CA SER A 496 14.20 14.96 -7.26
C SER A 496 14.07 13.47 -7.54
N ALA A 497 14.43 12.64 -6.57
CA ALA A 497 14.36 11.19 -6.70
C ALA A 497 13.90 10.54 -5.40
N PHE A 498 13.02 9.55 -5.52
CA PHE A 498 12.45 8.81 -4.40
C PHE A 498 12.43 7.33 -4.70
N VAL A 499 12.52 6.47 -3.68
CA VAL A 499 12.35 5.03 -3.85
C VAL A 499 10.93 4.75 -4.30
N ALA A 500 10.75 4.23 -5.52
CA ALA A 500 9.44 4.03 -6.12
C ALA A 500 8.90 2.62 -5.90
N LYS A 501 9.78 1.62 -5.95
CA LYS A 501 9.44 0.23 -5.62
C LYS A 501 10.71 -0.57 -5.31
N LYS A 502 10.53 -1.65 -4.55
CA LYS A 502 11.54 -2.70 -4.35
C LYS A 502 11.02 -3.99 -4.97
N ASN A 503 11.88 -4.72 -5.65
CA ASN A 503 11.57 -6.01 -6.28
C ASN A 503 12.81 -6.94 -6.20
N GLY A 504 12.76 -8.08 -6.88
CA GLY A 504 13.86 -9.05 -6.92
C GLY A 504 13.83 -10.02 -5.75
N THR A 505 14.90 -10.80 -5.60
CA THR A 505 15.06 -11.78 -4.50
C THR A 505 16.08 -11.24 -3.49
N PRO A 506 16.19 -11.82 -2.27
CA PRO A 506 17.24 -11.45 -1.32
C PRO A 506 18.67 -11.51 -1.90
N GLU A 507 18.94 -12.45 -2.82
CA GLU A 507 20.24 -12.62 -3.50
C GLU A 507 20.43 -11.64 -4.67
N ARG A 508 19.33 -11.11 -5.21
CA ARG A 508 19.34 -10.15 -6.31
C ARG A 508 18.28 -9.08 -6.08
N PRO A 509 18.47 -8.21 -5.07
CA PRO A 509 17.52 -7.15 -4.79
C PRO A 509 17.54 -6.12 -5.91
N LEU A 510 16.36 -5.60 -6.24
CA LEU A 510 16.17 -4.54 -7.21
C LEU A 510 15.49 -3.36 -6.51
N VAL A 511 16.08 -2.18 -6.64
CA VAL A 511 15.48 -0.92 -6.18
C VAL A 511 15.23 -0.06 -7.39
N TYR A 512 14.04 0.55 -7.45
CA TYR A 512 13.67 1.48 -8.50
C TYR A 512 13.41 2.86 -7.91
N LEU A 513 13.82 3.89 -8.63
CA LEU A 513 13.62 5.29 -8.28
C LEU A 513 12.61 5.93 -9.22
N LEU A 514 11.71 6.73 -8.67
CA LEU A 514 10.92 7.68 -9.44
C LEU A 514 11.70 8.98 -9.44
N VAL A 515 12.07 9.44 -10.63
CA VAL A 515 12.88 10.62 -10.85
C VAL A 515 12.04 11.67 -11.53
N GLU A 516 11.89 12.82 -10.88
CA GLU A 516 11.16 13.96 -11.43
C GLU A 516 12.13 14.97 -12.03
N CYS A 517 11.95 15.27 -13.30
CA CYS A 517 12.69 16.29 -14.02
C CYS A 517 11.88 17.58 -14.08
N ARG A 518 12.47 18.68 -13.62
CA ARG A 518 11.90 20.04 -13.73
C ARG A 518 12.62 20.82 -14.84
N SER A 519 11.94 21.80 -15.43
CA SER A 519 12.46 22.64 -16.52
C SER A 519 13.65 23.44 -16.05
#